data_AF-A0A524AJ64-F1
#
_entry.id   AF-A0A524AJ64-F1
#
_cell.length_a   1.000
_cell.length_b   1.000
_cell.length_c   1.000
_cell.angle_alpha   90.00
_cell.angle_beta   90.00
_cell.angle_gamma   90.00
#
_symmetry.space_group_name_H-M   'P 1'
#
loop_
_entity.id
_entity.type
_entity.pdbx_description
1 polymer ?
#
loop_
_entity_poly.entity_id
_entity_poly.type
_entity_poly.pdbx_seq_one_letter_code
_entity_poly.pdbx_strand_id
1 'polypeptide(L)' 'KANPMATMLSGVMMLRYLGEKDSADKLESAIAEVIAEGKNVTYDLKLDPAMAVGTSQVADAVIEKLKL' A
#
# COMPACT_ATOMS: atom_id res chain seq x y z
N LYS A 1 -8.10 -2.44 13.67
CA LYS A 1 -7.07 -2.81 12.67
C LYS A 1 -6.63 -1.52 11.98
N ALA A 2 -5.35 -1.17 11.91
CA ALA A 2 -4.97 0.12 11.31
C ALA A 2 -4.69 -0.02 9.81
N ASN A 3 -5.07 0.97 9.00
CA ASN A 3 -4.67 1.05 7.60
C ASN A 3 -3.21 1.54 7.49
N PRO A 4 -2.26 0.75 6.93
CA PRO A 4 -0.87 1.17 6.81
C PRO A 4 -0.60 2.13 5.62
N MET A 5 -1.56 2.33 4.71
CA MET A 5 -1.35 3.06 3.46
C MET A 5 -0.88 4.50 3.66
N ALA A 6 -1.43 5.21 4.65
CA ALA A 6 -1.03 6.59 4.93
C ALA A 6 0.46 6.70 5.31
N THR A 7 0.94 5.77 6.14
CA THR A 7 2.35 5.70 6.53
C THR A 7 3.24 5.33 5.35
N MET A 8 2.79 4.40 4.49
CA MET A 8 3.54 4.01 3.29
C MET A 8 3.66 5.16 2.29
N LEU A 9 2.58 5.92 2.07
CA LEU A 9 2.60 7.14 1.22
C LEU A 9 3.49 8.23 1.82
N SER A 10 3.55 8.35 3.14
CA SER A 10 4.53 9.23 3.80
C SER A 10 5.97 8.77 3.50
N GLY A 11 6.20 7.45 3.43
CA GLY A 11 7.46 6.87 2.96
C GLY A 11 7.79 7.22 1.51
N VAL A 12 6.80 7.19 0.60
CA VAL A 12 6.96 7.65 -0.79
C VAL A 12 7.41 9.11 -0.82
N MET A 13 6.76 9.99 -0.06
CA MET A 13 7.14 11.40 0.03
C MET A 13 8.57 11.58 0.55
N MET A 14 8.96 10.79 1.56
CA MET A 14 10.33 10.78 2.09
C MET A 14 11.35 10.35 1.04
N LEU A 15 11.09 9.28 0.29
CA LEU A 15 11.99 8.83 -0.79
C LEU A 15 12.15 9.91 -1.87
N ARG A 16 11.06 10.57 -2.25
CA ARG A 16 11.11 11.72 -3.18
C ARG A 16 11.98 12.86 -2.63
N TYR A 17 11.86 13.17 -1.34
CA TYR A 17 12.67 14.19 -0.69
C TYR A 17 14.17 13.84 -0.67
N LEU A 18 14.50 12.57 -0.49
CA LEU A 18 15.89 12.08 -0.50
C LEU A 18 16.49 11.97 -1.91
N GLY A 19 15.70 12.19 -2.97
CA GLY A 19 16.13 12.05 -4.36
C GLY A 19 16.00 10.62 -4.91
N GLU A 20 15.48 9.68 -4.13
CA GLU A 20 15.24 8.28 -4.48
C GLU A 20 13.96 8.11 -5.32
N LYS A 21 13.92 8.76 -6.49
CA LYS A 21 12.70 8.85 -7.32
C LYS A 21 12.21 7.50 -7.83
N ASP A 22 13.10 6.66 -8.36
CA ASP A 22 12.72 5.35 -8.90
C ASP A 22 12.13 4.44 -7.83
N SER A 23 12.71 4.46 -6.63
CA SER A 23 12.21 3.72 -5.47
C SER A 23 10.84 4.23 -5.03
N ALA A 24 10.64 5.56 -5.03
CA ALA A 24 9.37 6.19 -4.72
C ALA A 24 8.28 5.80 -5.74
N ASP A 25 8.59 5.87 -7.03
CA ASP A 25 7.65 5.56 -8.12
C ASP A 25 7.23 4.09 -8.10
N LYS A 26 8.17 3.17 -7.81
CA LYS A 26 7.86 1.74 -7.63
C LYS A 26 6.93 1.49 -6.46
N LEU A 27 7.22 2.10 -5.31
CA LEU A 27 6.38 1.94 -4.11
C LEU A 27 4.98 2.54 -4.31
N GLU A 28 4.89 3.73 -4.89
CA GLU A 28 3.61 4.38 -5.19
C GLU A 28 2.77 3.55 -6.16
N SER A 29 3.39 3.01 -7.22
CA SER A 29 2.71 2.15 -8.19
C SER A 29 2.20 0.86 -7.56
N ALA A 30 3.02 0.20 -6.73
CA ALA A 30 2.63 -1.00 -6.00
C ALA A 30 1.44 -0.75 -5.05
N ILE A 31 1.45 0.38 -4.33
CA ILE A 31 0.33 0.79 -3.48
C ILE A 31 -0.94 1.01 -4.32
N ALA A 32 -0.83 1.73 -5.45
CA ALA A 32 -1.94 2.01 -6.34
C ALA A 32 -2.57 0.73 -6.90
N GLU A 33 -1.75 -0.26 -7.27
CA GLU A 33 -2.24 -1.56 -7.74
C GLU A 33 -3.02 -2.32 -6.67
N VAL A 34 -2.53 -2.36 -5.42
CA VAL A 34 -3.24 -3.03 -4.32
C VAL A 34 -4.60 -2.37 -4.05
N ILE A 35 -4.65 -1.03 -4.11
CA ILE A 35 -5.91 -0.28 -3.98
C ILE A 35 -6.85 -0.61 -5.16
N ALA A 36 -6.33 -0.60 -6.39
CA ALA A 36 -7.12 -0.88 -7.59
C ALA A 36 -7.70 -2.30 -7.60
N GLU A 37 -6.96 -3.28 -7.08
CA GLU A 37 -7.47 -4.65 -6.93
C GLU A 37 -8.56 -4.77 -5.85
N GLY A 38 -8.49 -3.97 -4.78
CA GLY A 38 -9.47 -3.94 -3.70
C GLY A 38 -9.62 -5.25 -2.91
N LYS A 39 -8.79 -6.27 -3.17
CA LYS A 39 -8.87 -7.60 -2.54
C LYS A 39 -8.35 -7.57 -1.10
N ASN A 40 -7.11 -7.10 -0.95
CA ASN A 40 -6.34 -7.09 0.30
C ASN A 40 -6.24 -5.68 0.87
N VAL A 41 -7.39 -5.10 1.25
CA VAL A 41 -7.46 -3.77 1.86
C VAL A 41 -8.15 -3.82 3.23
N THR A 42 -7.85 -2.85 4.08
CA THR A 42 -8.42 -2.73 5.43
C THR A 42 -9.91 -2.31 5.38
N TYR A 43 -10.59 -2.37 6.53
CA TYR A 43 -12.04 -2.21 6.62
C TYR A 43 -12.54 -0.83 6.15
N ASP A 44 -11.69 0.19 6.23
CA ASP A 44 -11.97 1.55 5.80
C ASP A 44 -12.01 1.72 4.28
N LEU A 45 -11.44 0.75 3.54
CA LEU A 45 -11.43 0.72 2.08
C LEU A 45 -12.35 -0.37 1.50
N LYS A 46 -13.10 -1.09 2.34
CA LYS A 46 -14.07 -2.10 1.91
C LYS A 46 -15.50 -1.72 2.26
N LEU A 47 -16.40 -2.04 1.34
CA LEU A 47 -17.85 -1.97 1.56
C LEU A 47 -18.33 -3.07 2.52
N ASP A 48 -17.71 -4.26 2.49
CA ASP A 48 -17.98 -5.35 3.43
C ASP A 48 -16.80 -5.53 4.42
N PRO A 49 -16.97 -5.13 5.70
CA PRO A 49 -15.94 -5.26 6.72
C PRO A 49 -15.52 -6.71 7.02
N ALA A 50 -16.36 -7.70 6.73
CA ALA A 50 -16.04 -9.11 6.97
C ALA A 50 -14.95 -9.62 6.01
N MET A 51 -14.83 -9.00 4.83
CA MET A 51 -13.83 -9.32 3.83
C MET A 51 -12.53 -8.50 3.98
N ALA A 52 -12.42 -7.66 5.00
CA ALA A 52 -11.28 -6.78 5.20
C ALA A 52 -10.09 -7.49 5.86
N VAL A 53 -8.89 -7.24 5.34
CA VAL A 53 -7.66 -7.83 5.88
C VAL A 53 -7.02 -6.94 6.96
N GLY A 54 -6.03 -7.48 7.66
CA GLY A 54 -5.26 -6.74 8.66
C GLY A 54 -4.12 -5.93 8.06
N THR A 55 -3.46 -5.15 8.90
CA THR A 55 -2.34 -4.26 8.54
C THR A 55 -1.20 -5.01 7.84
N SER A 56 -0.78 -6.15 8.39
CA SER A 56 0.31 -6.95 7.82
C SER A 56 -0.04 -7.50 6.45
N GLN A 57 -1.27 -7.99 6.25
CA GLN A 57 -1.70 -8.53 4.96
C GLN A 57 -1.74 -7.46 3.86
N VAL A 58 -2.07 -6.21 4.19
CA VAL A 58 -1.94 -5.11 3.23
C VAL A 58 -0.47 -4.88 2.85
N ALA A 59 0.43 -4.90 3.85
CA ALA A 59 1.86 -4.75 3.59
C ALA A 59 2.43 -5.89 2.73
N ASP A 60 2.02 -7.13 2.99
CA ASP A 60 2.42 -8.30 2.22
C ASP A 60 1.99 -8.16 0.74
N ALA A 61 0.74 -7.72 0.51
CA ALA A 61 0.25 -7.48 -0.85
C ALA A 61 1.06 -6.40 -1.59
N VAL A 62 1.44 -5.32 -0.92
CA VAL A 62 2.30 -4.28 -1.52
C VAL A 62 3.70 -4.81 -1.83
N ILE A 63 4.28 -5.62 -0.93
CA ILE A 63 5.59 -6.26 -1.13
C ILE A 63 5.56 -7.21 -2.32
N GLU A 64 4.47 -7.96 -2.53
CA GLU A 64 4.31 -8.81 -3.70
C GLU A 64 4.33 -8.01 -5.01
N LYS A 65 3.65 -6.86 -5.05
CA LYS A 65 3.63 -5.97 -6.21
C LYS A 65 4.99 -5.35 -6.51
N LEU A 66 5.80 -5.06 -5.49
CA LEU A 66 7.15 -4.52 -5.66
C LEU A 66 8.16 -5.50 -6.31
N LYS A 67 7.87 -6.80 -6.31
CA LYS A 67 8.76 -7.84 -6.84
C LYS A 67 8.52 -8.15 -8.33
N LEU A 68 7.43 -7.63 -8.90
CA LEU A 68 7.06 -7.79 -10.32
C LEU A 68 7.76 -6.73 -11.17
#